data_AF-A0A2G5M891-F1
#
_entry.id   AF-A0A2G5M891-F1
#
_cell.length_a   1.000
_cell.length_b   1.000
_cell.length_c   1.000
_cell.angle_alpha   90.00
_cell.angle_beta   90.00
_cell.angle_gamma   90.00
#
_symmetry.space_group_name_H-M   'P 1'
#
loop_
_entity.id
_entity.type
_entity.pdbx_description
1 polymer ?
#
loop_
_entity_poly.entity_id
_entity_poly.type
_entity_poly.pdbx_seq_one_letter_code
_entity_poly.pdbx_strand_id
1 'polypeptide(L)'
;MTNQQQLVSASADAIQIFTKQNLKAVVSGGHVPILQGDTFVIDCDTNKIRIAVATLDQFPQSFSIGVQAKQTGAPLVPAQMLPISVLTASTLLKYMDAHFYK
;
A
#
# COMPACT_ATOMS: atom_id res chain seq x y z
N MET A 1 -6.52 17.58 -5.06
CA MET A 1 -5.40 16.63 -4.95
C MET A 1 -5.59 15.59 -6.04
N THR A 2 -4.55 15.26 -6.82
CA THR A 2 -4.66 14.18 -7.82
C THR A 2 -4.67 12.82 -7.14
N ASN A 3 -5.17 11.77 -7.82
CA ASN A 3 -5.12 10.40 -7.30
C ASN A 3 -3.69 9.97 -6.97
N GLN A 4 -2.72 10.35 -7.82
CA GLN A 4 -1.28 10.17 -7.57
C GLN A 4 -0.84 10.81 -6.25
N GLN A 5 -1.16 12.09 -6.03
CA GLN A 5 -0.76 12.80 -4.83
C GLN A 5 -1.39 12.18 -3.58
N GLN A 6 -2.65 11.79 -3.63
CA GLN A 6 -3.35 11.13 -2.54
C GLN A 6 -2.76 9.74 -2.23
N LEU A 7 -2.43 8.97 -3.27
CA LEU A 7 -1.77 7.67 -3.14
C LEU A 7 -0.41 7.79 -2.46
N VAL A 8 0.42 8.73 -2.92
CA VAL A 8 1.76 8.97 -2.38
C VAL A 8 1.68 9.46 -0.94
N SER A 9 0.82 10.44 -0.63
CA SER A 9 0.71 10.99 0.72
C SER A 9 0.17 9.96 1.71
N ALA A 10 -0.94 9.28 1.39
CA ALA A 10 -1.52 8.27 2.26
C ALA A 10 -0.53 7.14 2.56
N SER A 11 0.22 6.69 1.55
CA SER A 11 1.18 5.60 1.71
C SER A 11 2.42 6.00 2.51
N ALA A 12 2.98 7.19 2.24
CA ALA A 12 4.11 7.71 3.00
C ALA A 12 3.76 7.95 4.47
N ASP A 13 2.58 8.53 4.73
CA ASP A 13 2.06 8.76 6.08
C ASP A 13 1.85 7.43 6.82
N ALA A 14 1.28 6.41 6.16
CA ALA A 14 1.10 5.09 6.75
C ALA A 14 2.44 4.44 7.13
N ILE A 15 3.47 4.51 6.27
CA ILE A 15 4.81 4.02 6.59
C ILE A 15 5.38 4.75 7.81
N GLN A 16 5.28 6.09 7.83
CA GLN A 16 5.82 6.89 8.92
C GLN A 16 5.14 6.58 10.26
N ILE A 17 3.81 6.47 10.27
CA ILE A 17 3.03 6.15 11.47
C ILE A 17 3.35 4.74 11.95
N PHE A 18 3.33 3.75 11.04
CA PHE A 18 3.56 2.36 11.40
C PHE A 18 4.96 2.15 12.00
N THR A 19 6.01 2.70 11.38
CA THR A 19 7.39 2.57 11.88
C THR A 19 7.57 3.21 13.27
N LYS A 20 6.84 4.30 13.56
CA LYS A 20 6.84 4.92 14.90
C LYS A 20 6.14 4.05 15.95
N GLN A 21 5.05 3.37 15.57
CA GLN A 21 4.28 2.50 16.47
C GLN A 21 4.97 1.14 16.67
N ASN A 22 5.72 0.68 15.67
CA ASN A 22 6.28 -0.66 15.59
C ASN A 22 7.81 -0.61 15.39
N LEU A 23 8.55 -0.28 16.45
CA LEU A 23 10.01 -0.08 16.42
C LEU A 23 10.84 -1.28 15.91
N LYS A 24 10.27 -2.48 15.87
CA LYS A 24 10.91 -3.71 15.37
C LYS A 24 10.64 -4.00 13.89
N ALA A 25 9.66 -3.32 13.29
CA ALA A 25 9.31 -3.53 11.89
C ALA A 25 10.18 -2.65 11.00
N VAL A 26 10.79 -3.25 9.97
CA VAL A 26 11.52 -2.52 8.94
C VAL A 26 10.59 -2.34 7.75
N VAL A 27 9.97 -1.17 7.67
CA VAL A 27 9.02 -0.84 6.60
C VAL A 27 9.58 0.26 5.71
N SER A 28 9.47 0.05 4.41
CA SER A 28 9.85 1.00 3.38
C SER A 28 8.83 1.00 2.24
N GLY A 29 8.91 1.97 1.34
CA GLY A 29 8.04 1.98 0.18
C GLY A 29 8.38 3.07 -0.81
N GLY A 30 7.71 3.02 -1.96
CA GLY A 30 7.93 3.96 -3.03
C GLY A 30 6.83 3.94 -4.08
N HIS A 31 6.70 5.07 -4.76
CA HIS A 31 5.85 5.23 -5.93
C HIS A 31 6.50 4.54 -7.15
N VAL A 32 5.67 3.85 -7.92
CA VAL A 32 6.02 3.19 -9.17
C VAL A 32 4.99 3.62 -10.21
N PRO A 33 5.36 4.45 -11.19
CA PRO A 33 4.45 4.83 -12.27
C PRO A 33 4.13 3.61 -13.14
N ILE A 34 2.88 3.51 -13.60
CA ILE A 34 2.44 2.49 -14.55
C ILE A 34 1.79 3.16 -15.76
N LEU A 35 1.65 2.44 -16.87
CA LEU A 35 1.22 3.02 -18.15
C LEU A 35 -0.16 3.72 -18.10
N GLN A 36 -1.03 3.31 -17.17
CA GLN A 36 -2.42 3.77 -17.05
C GLN A 36 -2.82 4.01 -15.59
N GLY A 37 -1.96 4.70 -14.84
CA GLY A 37 -2.22 5.11 -13.47
C GLY A 37 -0.96 5.12 -12.61
N ASP A 38 -1.15 4.95 -11.31
CA ASP A 38 -0.08 5.06 -10.32
C ASP A 38 -0.10 3.89 -9.34
N THR A 39 1.07 3.37 -8.99
CA THR A 39 1.21 2.37 -7.94
C THR A 39 2.10 2.90 -6.82
N PHE A 40 1.83 2.50 -5.59
CA PHE A 40 2.72 2.64 -4.46
C PHE A 40 2.90 1.27 -3.81
N VAL A 41 4.15 0.91 -3.56
CA VAL A 41 4.52 -0.36 -2.95
C VAL A 41 5.02 -0.10 -1.54
N ILE A 42 4.50 -0.86 -0.58
CA ILE A 42 4.92 -0.84 0.81
C ILE A 42 5.47 -2.22 1.15
N ASP A 43 6.74 -2.28 1.53
CA ASP A 43 7.45 -3.51 1.86
C ASP A 43 7.76 -3.57 3.36
N CYS A 44 7.43 -4.70 3.99
CA CYS A 44 7.94 -5.07 5.31
C CYS A 44 9.07 -6.08 5.15
N ASP A 45 10.29 -5.65 5.43
CA ASP A 45 11.47 -6.53 5.33
C ASP A 45 11.57 -7.51 6.50
N THR A 46 10.89 -7.26 7.61
CA THR A 46 10.87 -8.16 8.77
C THR A 46 10.23 -9.49 8.44
N ASN A 47 9.09 -9.50 7.74
CA ASN A 47 8.36 -10.73 7.39
C ASN A 47 8.25 -10.99 5.88
N LYS A 48 8.93 -10.18 5.07
CA LYS A 48 8.98 -10.31 3.60
C LYS A 48 7.60 -10.23 2.93
N ILE A 49 6.71 -9.42 3.48
CA ILE A 49 5.39 -9.14 2.90
C ILE A 49 5.39 -7.77 2.23
N ARG A 50 4.64 -7.66 1.14
CA ARG A 50 4.44 -6.45 0.34
C ARG A 50 2.95 -6.14 0.25
N ILE A 51 2.61 -4.87 0.42
CA ILE A 51 1.30 -4.31 0.08
C ILE A 51 1.50 -3.45 -1.17
N ALA A 52 0.73 -3.73 -2.21
CA ALA A 52 0.69 -2.91 -3.42
C ALA A 52 -0.63 -2.17 -3.48
N VAL A 53 -0.57 -0.86 -3.69
CA VAL A 53 -1.73 0.03 -3.80
C VAL A 53 -1.67 0.70 -5.16
N ALA A 54 -2.73 0.61 -5.97
CA ALA A 54 -2.73 1.15 -7.33
C ALA A 54 -3.99 1.96 -7.62
N THR A 55 -3.84 3.07 -8.31
CA THR A 55 -4.94 3.81 -8.95
C THR A 55 -4.84 3.59 -10.45
N LEU A 56 -5.96 3.47 -11.14
CA LEU A 56 -6.02 3.23 -12.58
C LEU A 56 -6.83 4.34 -13.24
N ASP A 57 -6.34 4.87 -14.36
CA ASP A 57 -6.99 5.99 -15.06
C ASP A 57 -8.39 5.65 -15.55
N GLN A 58 -8.61 4.39 -15.95
CA GLN A 58 -9.92 3.86 -16.33
C GLN A 58 -10.90 3.71 -15.16
N PHE A 59 -10.40 3.75 -13.90
CA PHE A 59 -11.20 3.68 -12.68
C PHE A 59 -10.86 4.84 -11.74
N PRO A 60 -11.12 6.10 -12.13
CA PRO A 60 -10.59 7.28 -11.44
C PRO A 60 -11.20 7.49 -10.03
N GLN A 61 -12.30 6.81 -9.71
CA GLN A 61 -12.96 6.87 -8.40
C GLN A 61 -12.60 5.68 -7.51
N SER A 62 -11.60 4.89 -7.89
CA SER A 62 -11.22 3.69 -7.15
C SER A 62 -9.72 3.48 -7.09
N PHE A 63 -9.30 2.68 -6.13
CA PHE A 63 -7.95 2.13 -6.04
C PHE A 63 -8.02 0.63 -5.76
N SER A 64 -7.00 -0.08 -6.18
CA SER A 64 -6.78 -1.49 -5.88
C SER A 64 -5.76 -1.60 -4.74
N ILE A 65 -5.95 -2.54 -3.82
CA ILE A 65 -4.97 -2.89 -2.80
C ILE A 65 -4.81 -4.40 -2.71
N GLY A 66 -3.58 -4.89 -2.76
CA GLY A 66 -3.26 -6.31 -2.69
C GLY A 66 -2.10 -6.59 -1.75
N VAL A 67 -2.04 -7.82 -1.22
CA VAL A 67 -0.99 -8.29 -0.31
C VAL A 67 -0.30 -9.49 -0.93
N GLN A 68 1.02 -9.45 -1.01
CA GLN A 68 1.82 -10.50 -1.65
C GLN A 68 3.09 -10.79 -0.86
N ALA A 69 3.62 -12.00 -1.01
CA ALA A 69 4.96 -12.30 -0.53
C ALA A 69 5.98 -11.63 -1.45
N LYS A 70 6.92 -10.87 -0.85
CA LYS A 70 7.94 -10.11 -1.59
C LYS A 70 8.85 -11.01 -2.43
N GLN A 71 9.16 -12.22 -1.94
CA GLN A 71 10.11 -13.13 -2.58
C GLN A 71 9.51 -13.90 -3.77
N THR A 72 8.26 -14.32 -3.68
CA THR A 72 7.63 -15.16 -4.71
C THR A 72 6.73 -14.36 -5.64
N GLY A 73 6.35 -13.14 -5.26
CA GLY A 73 5.30 -12.38 -5.95
C GLY A 73 3.91 -13.04 -5.83
N ALA A 74 3.79 -14.14 -5.09
CA ALA A 74 2.54 -14.86 -4.96
C ALA A 74 1.56 -14.02 -4.14
N PRO A 75 0.31 -13.85 -4.62
CA PRO A 75 -0.71 -13.16 -3.87
C PRO A 75 -1.01 -13.94 -2.59
N LEU A 76 -0.90 -13.27 -1.45
CA LEU A 76 -1.35 -13.78 -0.16
C LEU A 76 -2.82 -13.43 0.05
N VAL A 77 -3.21 -12.24 -0.41
CA VAL A 77 -4.60 -11.78 -0.48
C VAL A 77 -4.83 -11.22 -1.88
N PRO A 78 -5.86 -11.67 -2.61
CA PRO A 78 -6.22 -11.10 -3.91
C PRO A 78 -6.43 -9.59 -3.82
N ALA A 79 -6.11 -8.90 -4.91
CA ALA A 79 -6.29 -7.46 -4.96
C ALA A 79 -7.78 -7.09 -4.84
N GLN A 80 -8.09 -6.15 -3.96
CA GLN A 80 -9.42 -5.64 -3.70
C GLN A 80 -9.54 -4.23 -4.27
N MET A 81 -10.63 -3.95 -4.99
CA MET A 81 -11.00 -2.61 -5.43
C MET A 81 -11.80 -1.88 -4.34
N LEU A 82 -11.44 -0.63 -4.06
CA LEU A 82 -12.04 0.24 -3.06
C LEU A 82 -12.28 1.65 -3.61
N PRO A 83 -13.25 2.41 -3.07
CA PRO A 83 -13.45 3.81 -3.43
C PRO A 83 -12.21 4.68 -3.10
N ILE A 84 -11.86 5.62 -3.97
CA ILE A 84 -10.72 6.54 -3.73
C ILE A 84 -10.91 7.38 -2.46
N SER A 85 -12.15 7.62 -2.04
CA SER A 85 -12.48 8.33 -0.80
C SER A 85 -11.97 7.64 0.46
N VAL A 86 -11.67 6.34 0.42
CA VAL A 86 -11.09 5.60 1.54
C VAL A 86 -9.58 5.38 1.42
N LEU A 87 -8.92 5.92 0.39
CA LEU A 87 -7.46 5.91 0.27
C LEU A 87 -6.85 6.91 1.25
N THR A 88 -6.62 6.45 2.47
CA THR A 88 -6.10 7.23 3.60
C THR A 88 -5.02 6.43 4.33
N ALA A 89 -4.16 7.11 5.09
CA ALA A 89 -3.16 6.45 5.92
C ALA A 89 -3.79 5.44 6.90
N SER A 90 -4.95 5.77 7.50
CA SER A 90 -5.67 4.87 8.43
C SER A 90 -6.12 3.58 7.75
N THR A 91 -6.62 3.66 6.52
CA THR A 91 -6.99 2.47 5.75
C THR A 91 -5.77 1.60 5.50
N LEU A 92 -4.66 2.18 5.03
CA LEU A 92 -3.43 1.43 4.75
C LEU A 92 -2.83 0.81 6.01
N LEU A 93 -2.84 1.53 7.13
CA LEU A 93 -2.40 1.02 8.43
C LEU A 93 -3.16 -0.24 8.84
N LYS A 94 -4.48 -0.32 8.61
CA LYS A 94 -5.24 -1.56 8.91
C LYS A 94 -4.71 -2.78 8.15
N TYR A 95 -4.32 -2.60 6.88
CA TYR A 95 -3.70 -3.67 6.10
C TYR A 95 -2.28 -3.98 6.61
N MET A 96 -1.50 -2.95 6.95
CA MET A 96 -0.16 -3.14 7.51
C MET A 96 -0.23 -3.89 8.85
N ASP A 97 -1.10 -3.51 9.77
CA ASP A 97 -1.27 -4.19 11.07
C ASP A 97 -1.69 -5.65 10.89
N ALA A 98 -2.61 -5.93 9.97
CA ALA A 98 -3.11 -7.29 9.73
C ALA A 98 -2.06 -8.24 9.11
N HIS A 99 -1.05 -7.70 8.42
CA HIS A 99 -0.15 -8.49 7.59
C HIS A 99 1.33 -8.35 7.93
N PHE A 100 1.81 -7.20 8.41
CA PHE A 100 3.22 -6.96 8.72
C PHE A 100 3.63 -7.42 10.13
N TYR A 101 2.67 -7.61 11.03
CA TYR A 101 2.90 -8.15 12.38
C TYR A 101 2.29 -9.55 12.49
N LYS A 102 3.10 -10.58 12.23
CA LYS A 102 2.82 -11.98 12.55
C LYS A 102 4.09 -12.65 13.04
#